data_AF-A0A0D6TKX0-F1
#
_entry.id   AF-A0A0D6TKX0-F1
#
_cell.length_a   1.000
_cell.length_b   1.000
_cell.length_c   1.000
_cell.angle_alpha   90.00
_cell.angle_beta   90.00
_cell.angle_gamma   90.00
#
_symmetry.space_group_name_H-M   'P 1'
#
loop_
_entity.id
_entity.type
_entity.pdbx_description
1 polymer ?
#
loop_
_entity_poly.entity_id
_entity_poly.type
_entity_poly.pdbx_seq_one_letter_code
_entity_poly.pdbx_strand_id
1 'polypeptide(L)' 'MVQFHELAHLKHYEELGEAYLLLSKLEKETYVWKEIFANKSKWTKPELQDALNYINKIRVREYGLDPLKIKI' A
#
# COMPACT_ATOMS: atom_id res chain seq x y z
N MET A 1 11.35 0.18 5.60
CA MET A 1 9.99 0.24 5.02
C MET A 1 9.15 1.41 5.53
N VAL A 2 8.99 1.61 6.86
CA VAL A 2 8.07 2.62 7.45
C VAL A 2 8.23 4.03 6.87
N GLN A 3 9.45 4.53 6.71
CA GLN A 3 9.68 5.87 6.13
C GLN A 3 9.13 6.01 4.69
N PHE A 4 9.30 5.01 3.84
CA PHE A 4 8.77 5.07 2.47
C PHE A 4 7.24 4.95 2.44
N HIS A 5 6.66 4.17 3.35
CA HIS A 5 5.22 4.04 3.50
C HIS A 5 4.58 5.40 3.82
N GLU A 6 5.11 6.11 4.82
CA GLU A 6 4.61 7.45 5.18
C GLU A 6 4.83 8.47 4.05
N LEU A 7 5.98 8.40 3.36
CA LEU A 7 6.24 9.26 2.19
C LEU A 7 5.26 8.99 1.04
N ALA A 8 4.85 7.74 0.83
CA ALA A 8 3.84 7.41 -0.17
C ALA A 8 2.46 7.98 0.22
N HIS A 9 2.11 7.96 1.52
CA HIS A 9 0.90 8.65 1.99
C HIS A 9 0.97 10.16 1.79
N LEU A 10 2.13 10.78 2.08
CA LEU A 10 2.32 12.21 1.87
C LEU A 10 2.20 12.57 0.39
N LYS A 11 2.86 11.81 -0.50
CA LYS A 11 2.74 11.98 -1.95
C LYS A 11 1.29 11.87 -2.41
N HIS A 12 0.54 10.88 -1.93
CA HIS A 12 -0.88 10.72 -2.29
C HIS A 12 -1.73 11.91 -1.82
N TYR A 13 -1.43 12.46 -0.64
CA TYR A 13 -2.06 13.67 -0.14
C TYR A 13 -1.70 14.89 -1.00
N GLU A 14 -0.44 15.05 -1.41
CA GLU A 14 -0.02 16.13 -2.30
C GLU A 14 -0.69 16.05 -3.68
N GLU A 15 -0.96 14.83 -4.17
CA GLU A 15 -1.64 14.60 -5.46
C GLU A 15 -3.14 14.90 -5.42
N LEU A 16 -3.82 14.63 -4.30
CA LEU A 16 -5.28 14.73 -4.18
C LEU A 16 -5.77 15.91 -3.33
N GLY A 17 -4.90 16.52 -2.54
CA GLY A 17 -5.26 17.50 -1.52
C GLY A 17 -6.29 16.95 -0.53
N GLU A 18 -7.28 17.75 -0.19
CA GLU A 18 -8.33 17.38 0.79
C GLU A 18 -9.14 16.15 0.38
N ALA A 19 -9.24 15.84 -0.92
CA ALA A 19 -9.95 14.64 -1.39
C ALA A 19 -9.33 13.35 -0.84
N TYR A 20 -8.03 13.35 -0.52
CA TYR A 20 -7.36 12.24 0.17
C TYR A 20 -8.03 11.89 1.50
N LEU A 21 -8.54 12.88 2.23
CA LEU A 21 -9.15 12.67 3.54
C LEU A 21 -10.43 11.84 3.45
N LEU A 22 -11.13 11.90 2.30
CA LEU A 22 -12.34 11.15 2.02
C LEU A 22 -12.07 9.70 1.60
N LEU A 23 -10.83 9.36 1.23
CA LEU A 23 -10.48 8.01 0.83
C LEU A 23 -10.56 7.05 2.01
N SER A 24 -11.10 5.88 1.73
CA SER A 24 -11.09 4.75 2.65
C SER A 24 -9.65 4.29 2.92
N LYS A 25 -9.47 3.57 4.03
CA LYS A 25 -8.17 2.97 4.37
C LYS A 25 -7.68 2.06 3.25
N LEU A 26 -8.55 1.22 2.68
CA LEU A 26 -8.17 0.35 1.56
C LEU A 26 -7.64 1.13 0.35
N GLU A 27 -8.25 2.26 0.00
CA GLU A 27 -7.80 3.08 -1.14
C GLU A 27 -6.42 3.69 -0.88
N LYS A 28 -6.22 4.25 0.32
CA LYS A 28 -4.93 4.81 0.74
C LYS A 28 -3.82 3.75 0.72
N GLU A 29 -4.09 2.60 1.30
CA GLU A 29 -3.12 1.50 1.42
C GLU A 29 -2.88 0.78 0.09
N THR A 30 -3.87 0.77 -0.80
CA THR A 30 -3.71 0.28 -2.17
C THR A 30 -2.76 1.17 -2.95
N TYR A 31 -2.83 2.49 -2.77
CA TYR A 31 -1.88 3.42 -3.37
C TYR A 31 -0.46 3.15 -2.85
N VAL A 32 -0.29 3.07 -1.53
CA VAL A 32 1.03 2.80 -0.93
C VAL A 32 1.62 1.47 -1.43
N TRP A 33 0.80 0.42 -1.50
CA TRP A 33 1.22 -0.86 -2.07
C TRP A 33 1.70 -0.72 -3.52
N LYS A 34 0.97 0.04 -4.36
CA LYS A 34 1.38 0.29 -5.75
C LYS A 34 2.72 1.01 -5.83
N GLU A 35 2.96 2.01 -4.98
CA GLU A 35 4.24 2.73 -4.93
C GLU A 35 5.40 1.82 -4.49
N ILE A 36 5.19 0.98 -3.47
CA ILE A 36 6.18 -0.01 -3.02
C ILE A 36 6.49 -0.99 -4.16
N PHE A 37 5.47 -1.52 -4.82
CA PHE A 37 5.64 -2.51 -5.89
C PHE A 37 6.27 -1.91 -7.16
N ALA A 38 5.93 -0.67 -7.51
CA ALA A 38 6.59 0.06 -8.59
C ALA A 38 8.09 0.27 -8.32
N ASN A 39 8.47 0.42 -7.05
CA ASN A 39 9.85 0.55 -6.59
C ASN A 39 10.48 -0.77 -6.12
N LYS A 40 9.95 -1.93 -6.53
CA LYS A 40 10.37 -3.26 -6.04
C LYS A 40 11.85 -3.59 -6.14
N SER A 41 12.58 -2.98 -7.08
CA SER A 41 14.03 -3.15 -7.19
C SER A 41 14.83 -2.58 -6.02
N LYS A 42 14.22 -1.72 -5.19
CA LYS A 42 14.83 -1.11 -4.00
C LYS A 42 14.60 -1.93 -2.73
N TRP A 43 13.81 -3.00 -2.80
CA TRP A 43 13.36 -3.76 -1.65
C TRP A 43 13.85 -5.20 -1.72
N THR A 44 14.10 -5.78 -0.56
CA THR A 44 14.35 -7.22 -0.47
C THR A 44 13.06 -8.01 -0.65
N LYS A 45 13.17 -9.30 -1.03
CA LYS A 45 11.99 -10.18 -1.14
C LYS A 45 11.17 -10.27 0.16
N PRO A 46 11.78 -10.41 1.36
CA PRO A 46 11.03 -10.39 2.61
C PRO A 46 10.25 -9.09 2.83
N GLU A 47 10.87 -7.93 2.58
CA GLU A 47 10.18 -6.64 2.72
C GLU A 47 8.99 -6.50 1.76
N LEU A 48 9.15 -6.93 0.51
CA LEU A 48 8.06 -6.95 -0.47
C LEU A 48 6.94 -7.90 -0.05
N GLN A 49 7.29 -9.06 0.49
CA GLN A 49 6.31 -10.03 0.99
C GLN A 49 5.55 -9.49 2.20
N ASP A 50 6.23 -8.80 3.12
CA ASP A 50 5.61 -8.16 4.28
C ASP A 50 4.65 -7.05 3.87
N ALA A 51 5.03 -6.21 2.90
CA ALA A 51 4.14 -5.21 2.32
C ALA A 51 2.91 -5.84 1.64
N LEU A 52 3.09 -6.93 0.89
CA LEU A 52 2.00 -7.69 0.28
C LEU A 52 1.06 -8.31 1.34
N ASN A 53 1.63 -8.86 2.41
CA ASN A 53 0.88 -9.44 3.52
C ASN A 53 0.05 -8.37 4.23
N TYR A 54 0.61 -7.16 4.40
CA TYR A 54 -0.08 -6.04 5.03
C TYR A 54 -1.33 -5.61 4.26
N ILE A 55 -1.21 -5.34 2.95
CA ILE A 55 -2.37 -4.97 2.14
C ILE A 55 -3.40 -6.11 2.06
N ASN A 56 -2.94 -7.37 1.99
CA ASN A 56 -3.84 -8.53 2.00
C ASN A 56 -4.58 -8.68 3.33
N LYS A 57 -3.95 -8.35 4.46
CA LYS A 57 -4.61 -8.32 5.76
C LYS A 57 -5.76 -7.32 5.78
N ILE A 58 -5.56 -6.11 5.26
CA ILE A 58 -6.60 -5.08 5.17
C ILE A 58 -7.73 -5.56 4.24
N ARG A 59 -7.39 -5.99 3.02
CA ARG A 59 -8.36 -6.48 2.03
C ARG A 59 -9.27 -7.56 2.59
N VAL A 60 -8.70 -8.59 3.22
CA VAL A 60 -9.46 -9.73 3.72
C VAL A 60 -10.18 -9.39 5.01
N ARG A 61 -9.49 -8.85 6.02
CA ARG A 61 -10.06 -8.71 7.38
C ARG A 61 -10.98 -7.51 7.52
N GLU A 62 -10.68 -6.41 6.86
CA GLU A 62 -11.41 -5.15 7.05
C GLU A 62 -12.46 -4.93 5.94
N TYR A 63 -12.25 -5.52 4.76
CA TYR A 63 -13.10 -5.30 3.58
C TYR A 63 -13.72 -6.57 2.98
N GLY A 64 -13.40 -7.77 3.49
CA GLY A 64 -13.97 -9.04 3.00
C GLY A 64 -13.61 -9.38 1.55
N LEU A 65 -12.52 -8.81 1.02
CA LEU A 65 -12.05 -9.00 -0.35
C LEU A 65 -11.03 -10.13 -0.46
N ASP A 66 -10.88 -10.67 -1.67
CA ASP A 66 -9.82 -11.64 -1.97
C ASP A 66 -8.41 -11.03 -1.82
N PRO A 67 -7.42 -11.81 -1.34
CA PRO A 67 -6.03 -11.40 -1.30
C PRO A 67 -5.46 -11.28 -2.72
N LEU A 68 -4.54 -10.33 -2.89
CA LEU A 68 -3.72 -10.20 -4.09
C LEU A 68 -2.77 -11.40 -4.20
N LYS A 69 -2.84 -12.10 -5.34
CA LYS A 69 -1.99 -13.26 -5.67
C LYS A 69 -0.82 -12.81 -6.57
N ILE A 70 0.13 -12.08 -5.99
CA ILE A 70 1.29 -11.52 -6.69
C ILE A 70 2.54 -12.37 -6.37
N LYS A 71 3.35 -12.69 -7.38
CA LYS A 71 4.64 -13.37 -7.21
C LYS A 71 5.73 -12.32 -6.98
N ILE A 72 6.39 -12.40 -5.82
CA ILE A 72 7.51 -11.56 -5.40
C ILE A 72 8.85 -12.16 -5.85
#